data_AF-A0A1Y6BDE1-F1
#
_entry.id   AF-A0A1Y6BDE1-F1
#
_cell.length_a   1.000
_cell.length_b   1.000
_cell.length_c   1.000
_cell.angle_alpha   90.00
_cell.angle_beta   90.00
_cell.angle_gamma   90.00
#
_symmetry.space_group_name_H-M   'P 1'
#
loop_
_entity.id
_entity.type
_entity.pdbx_description
1 polymer ?
#
loop_
_entity_poly.entity_id
_entity_poly.type
_entity_poly.pdbx_seq_one_letter_code
_entity_poly.pdbx_strand_id
1 'polypeptide(L)'
;MRAVKLVHPSNAKTIMSETDAARLRQAGWLELGNAKSISKKAEWARSYRKRCRESGLKQLEVWLPPEAFEAIENLRRPGETLTEVMMRLLCGDDENLG
;
A
#
# COMPACT_ATOMS: atom_id res chain seq x y z
N MET A 1 24.71 -4.39 -21.17
CA MET A 1 24.24 -3.11 -20.60
C MET A 1 23.47 -3.40 -19.32
N ARG A 2 23.92 -2.88 -18.17
CA ARG A 2 23.24 -3.05 -16.87
C ARG A 2 22.57 -1.72 -16.51
N ALA A 3 21.25 -1.70 -16.38
CA ALA A 3 20.52 -0.47 -16.06
C ALA A 3 20.83 -0.03 -14.62
N VAL A 4 21.21 1.24 -14.44
CA VAL A 4 21.49 1.84 -13.13
C VAL A 4 20.43 2.91 -12.84
N LYS A 5 19.81 2.84 -11.65
CA LYS A 5 18.86 3.87 -11.19
C LYS A 5 19.63 4.90 -10.36
N LEU A 6 19.60 6.15 -10.81
CA LEU A 6 20.23 7.28 -10.13
C LEU A 6 19.14 8.20 -9.55
N VAL A 7 19.36 8.70 -8.34
CA VAL A 7 18.45 9.59 -7.63
C VAL A 7 19.17 10.87 -7.23
N HIS A 8 18.49 11.98 -7.53
CA HIS A 8 18.74 13.29 -6.97
C HIS A 8 17.71 13.54 -5.85
N PRO A 9 18.02 14.35 -4.81
CA PRO A 9 17.08 14.64 -3.73
C PRO A 9 15.68 15.11 -4.19
N SER A 10 15.55 15.64 -5.41
CA SER A 10 14.29 16.11 -5.98
C SER A 10 13.68 15.20 -7.07
N ASN A 11 14.38 14.18 -7.59
CA ASN A 11 13.91 13.36 -8.71
C ASN A 11 14.64 12.01 -8.84
N ALA A 12 13.93 10.97 -9.26
CA ALA A 12 14.50 9.66 -9.62
C ALA A 12 14.53 9.46 -11.15
N LYS A 13 15.67 9.06 -11.73
CA LYS A 13 15.80 8.75 -13.16
C LYS A 13 16.43 7.37 -13.38
N THR A 14 15.88 6.62 -14.34
CA THR A 14 16.47 5.35 -14.80
C THR A 14 17.36 5.62 -16.01
N ILE A 15 18.62 5.18 -15.96
CA ILE A 15 19.61 5.49 -17.00
C ILE A 15 20.21 4.20 -17.54
N MET A 16 20.17 4.07 -18.86
CA MET A 16 20.60 2.85 -19.58
C MET A 16 22.02 2.97 -20.15
N SER A 17 22.59 4.17 -20.18
CA SER A 17 23.93 4.45 -20.70
C SER A 17 24.94 4.69 -19.58
N GLU A 18 26.10 4.02 -19.64
CA GLU A 18 27.17 4.17 -18.66
C GLU A 18 27.83 5.57 -18.70
N THR A 19 27.87 6.20 -19.87
CA THR A 19 28.42 7.56 -20.03
C THR A 19 27.54 8.61 -19.34
N ASP A 20 26.22 8.47 -19.46
CA ASP A 20 25.27 9.37 -18.78
C ASP A 20 25.24 9.12 -17.27
N ALA A 21 25.38 7.85 -16.85
CA ALA A 21 25.52 7.52 -15.44
C ALA A 21 26.78 8.15 -14.83
N ALA A 22 27.92 8.15 -15.53
CA ALA A 22 29.15 8.79 -15.07
C ALA A 22 29.00 10.32 -14.93
N ARG A 23 28.37 10.98 -15.91
CA ARG A 23 28.10 12.43 -15.87
C ARG A 23 27.24 12.81 -14.67
N LEU A 24 26.23 12.01 -14.36
CA LEU A 24 25.29 12.30 -13.28
C LEU A 24 25.85 11.99 -11.89
N ARG A 25 26.71 10.95 -11.76
CA ARG A 25 27.50 10.75 -10.53
C ARG A 25 28.39 11.95 -10.23
N GLN A 26 29.05 12.53 -11.24
CA GLN A 26 29.83 13.76 -11.08
C GLN A 26 28.98 14.97 -10.66
N ALA A 27 27.72 15.02 -11.11
CA ALA A 27 26.75 16.04 -10.70
C ALA A 27 26.13 15.78 -9.31
N GLY A 28 26.66 14.84 -8.52
CA GLY A 28 26.20 14.55 -7.16
C GLY A 28 24.97 13.64 -7.07
N TRP A 29 24.57 12.99 -8.16
CA TRP A 29 23.47 12.02 -8.13
C TRP A 29 23.97 10.71 -7.50
N LEU A 30 23.19 10.20 -6.54
CA LEU A 30 23.51 8.96 -5.85
C LEU A 30 22.83 7.79 -6.57
N GLU A 31 23.53 6.66 -6.64
CA GLU A 31 22.88 5.41 -7.05
C GLU A 31 21.86 5.02 -5.99
N LEU A 32 20.67 4.63 -6.44
CA LEU A 32 19.74 3.88 -5.60
C LEU A 32 20.37 2.51 -5.37
N GLY A 33 21.29 2.44 -4.41
CA GLY A 33 21.77 1.17 -3.87
C GLY A 33 20.58 0.37 -3.39
N ASN A 34 20.52 -0.89 -3.83
CA ASN A 34 19.56 -1.94 -3.48
C ASN A 34 18.36 -1.44 -2.66
N ALA A 35 17.44 -0.74 -3.32
CA ALA A 35 16.14 -0.46 -2.72
C ALA A 35 15.58 -1.82 -2.29
N LYS A 36 15.44 -2.03 -0.96
CA LYS A 36 14.94 -3.29 -0.40
C LYS A 36 13.68 -3.65 -1.17
N SER A 37 13.63 -4.88 -1.69
CA SER A 37 12.46 -5.34 -2.42
C SER A 37 11.23 -5.10 -1.57
N ILE A 38 10.20 -4.49 -2.16
CA ILE A 38 8.94 -4.28 -1.48
C ILE A 38 8.44 -5.67 -1.08
N SER A 39 8.10 -5.85 0.20
CA SER A 39 7.59 -7.14 0.65
C SER A 39 6.28 -7.47 -0.10
N LYS A 40 6.02 -8.75 -0.37
CA LYS A 40 4.75 -9.18 -0.99
C LYS A 40 3.53 -8.62 -0.24
N LYS A 41 3.63 -8.48 1.09
CA LYS A 41 2.61 -7.85 1.94
C LYS A 41 2.41 -6.36 1.59
N ALA A 42 3.49 -5.61 1.43
CA ALA A 42 3.42 -4.19 1.09
C ALA A 42 2.91 -3.97 -0.34
N GLU A 43 3.26 -4.85 -1.28
CA GLU A 43 2.69 -4.84 -2.63
C GLU A 43 1.19 -5.13 -2.62
N TRP A 44 0.78 -6.19 -1.92
CA TRP A 44 -0.64 -6.53 -1.72
C TRP A 44 -1.42 -5.36 -1.10
N ALA A 45 -0.90 -4.75 -0.03
CA ALA A 45 -1.57 -3.63 0.64
C ALA A 45 -1.72 -2.41 -0.28
N ARG A 46 -0.73 -2.12 -1.14
CA ARG A 46 -0.83 -1.04 -2.14
C ARG A 46 -1.88 -1.33 -3.19
N SER A 47 -1.90 -2.56 -3.72
CA SER A 47 -2.89 -3.00 -4.70
C SER A 47 -4.30 -2.98 -4.13
N TYR A 48 -4.48 -3.42 -2.88
CA TYR A 48 -5.75 -3.35 -2.17
C TYR A 48 -6.24 -1.91 -2.00
N ARG A 49 -5.40 -1.00 -1.49
CA ARG A 49 -5.75 0.43 -1.35
C ARG A 49 -6.06 1.10 -2.69
N LYS A 50 -5.40 0.69 -3.77
CA LYS A 50 -5.71 1.17 -5.12
C LYS A 50 -7.12 0.74 -5.52
N ARG A 51 -7.45 -0.55 -5.37
CA ARG A 51 -8.78 -1.10 -5.65
C ARG A 51 -9.86 -0.39 -4.85
N CYS A 52 -9.68 -0.20 -3.55
CA CYS A 52 -10.65 0.50 -2.70
C CYS A 52 -10.91 1.93 -3.20
N ARG A 53 -9.87 2.68 -3.58
CA ARG A 53 -10.02 4.05 -4.12
C ARG A 53 -10.76 4.07 -5.46
N GLU A 54 -10.46 3.11 -6.33
CA GLU A 54 -11.16 2.97 -7.62
C GLU A 54 -12.64 2.63 -7.44
N SER A 55 -12.98 1.88 -6.39
CA SER A 55 -14.35 1.61 -5.97
C SER A 55 -15.02 2.75 -5.19
N GLY A 56 -14.37 3.91 -5.06
CA GLY A 56 -14.91 5.08 -4.34
C GLY A 56 -14.88 4.99 -2.81
N LEU A 57 -14.29 3.94 -2.24
CA LEU A 57 -14.18 3.77 -0.79
C LEU A 57 -13.22 4.81 -0.20
N LYS A 58 -13.55 5.28 1.01
CA LYS A 58 -12.73 6.20 1.80
C LYS A 58 -12.06 5.45 2.95
N GLN A 59 -10.82 5.80 3.25
CA GLN A 59 -10.12 5.27 4.40
C GLN A 59 -10.64 5.95 5.67
N LEU A 60 -10.98 5.15 6.68
CA LEU A 60 -11.37 5.60 8.01
C LEU A 60 -10.36 5.05 9.02
N GLU A 61 -9.89 5.90 9.92
CA GLU A 61 -9.03 5.53 11.05
C GLU A 61 -9.73 5.96 12.34
N VAL A 62 -10.05 4.99 13.19
CA VAL A 62 -10.85 5.18 14.41
C VAL A 62 -10.25 4.39 15.56
N TRP A 63 -10.44 4.93 16.77
CA TRP A 63 -10.18 4.21 18.01
C TRP A 63 -11.48 3.56 18.48
N LEU A 64 -11.42 2.28 18.79
CA LEU A 64 -12.55 1.52 19.32
C LEU A 64 -12.23 1.02 20.73
N PRO A 65 -13.23 0.95 21.63
CA PRO A 65 -13.10 0.19 22.87
C PRO A 65 -12.72 -1.27 22.56
N PRO A 66 -11.90 -1.92 23.40
CA PRO A 66 -11.49 -3.31 23.19
C PRO A 66 -12.68 -4.26 22.99
N GLU A 67 -13.74 -4.07 23.75
CA GLU A 67 -14.94 -4.91 23.71
C GLU A 67 -15.66 -4.81 22.37
N ALA A 68 -15.66 -3.62 21.76
CA ALA A 68 -16.25 -3.40 20.44
C ALA A 68 -15.40 -4.06 19.35
N PHE A 69 -14.07 -4.00 19.46
CA PHE A 69 -13.17 -4.67 18.51
C PHE A 69 -13.33 -6.19 18.57
N GLU A 70 -13.42 -6.76 19.77
CA GLU A 70 -13.66 -8.20 19.96
C GLU A 70 -15.01 -8.63 19.40
N ALA A 71 -16.07 -7.84 19.62
CA ALA A 71 -17.38 -8.10 19.04
C ALA A 71 -17.34 -8.15 17.51
N ILE A 72 -16.63 -7.21 16.87
CA ILE A 72 -16.45 -7.19 15.40
C ILE A 72 -15.67 -8.42 14.92
N GLU A 73 -14.58 -8.79 15.60
CA GLU A 73 -13.80 -9.99 15.26
C GLU A 73 -14.62 -11.28 15.40
N ASN A 74 -15.49 -11.37 16.40
CA ASN A 74 -16.38 -12.52 16.61
C ASN A 74 -17.47 -12.62 15.53
N LEU A 75 -17.86 -11.51 14.90
CA LEU A 75 -18.81 -11.48 13.80
C LEU A 75 -18.19 -11.87 12.45
N ARG A 76 -16.86 -12.06 12.38
CA ARG A 76 -16.15 -12.36 11.13
C ARG A 76 -16.42 -13.78 10.67
N ARG A 77 -16.89 -13.92 9.43
CA ARG A 77 -17.11 -15.22 8.77
C ARG A 77 -15.78 -15.81 8.27
N PRO A 78 -15.67 -17.13 8.08
CA PRO A 78 -14.46 -17.75 7.55
C PRO A 78 -14.06 -17.16 6.18
N GLY A 79 -12.84 -16.62 6.09
CA GLY A 79 -12.33 -15.99 4.86
C GLY A 79 -12.72 -14.52 4.67
N GLU A 80 -13.56 -13.96 5.53
CA GLU A 80 -13.95 -12.55 5.50
C GLU A 80 -12.81 -11.67 6.06
N THR A 81 -12.58 -10.52 5.45
CA THR A 81 -11.64 -9.50 5.92
C THR A 81 -12.34 -8.54 6.87
N LEU A 82 -11.59 -7.87 7.76
CA LEU A 82 -12.17 -6.88 8.68
C LEU A 82 -12.93 -5.77 7.92
N THR A 83 -12.43 -5.34 6.75
CA THR A 83 -13.13 -4.37 5.92
C THR A 83 -14.48 -4.90 5.42
N GLU A 84 -14.56 -6.17 5.02
CA GLU A 84 -15.81 -6.78 4.56
C GLU A 84 -16.82 -6.89 5.70
N VAL A 85 -16.37 -7.25 6.92
CA VAL A 85 -17.24 -7.21 8.12
C VAL A 85 -17.77 -5.79 8.35
N MET A 86 -16.90 -4.78 8.32
CA MET A 86 -17.30 -3.39 8.53
C MET A 86 -18.27 -2.90 7.44
N MET A 87 -18.03 -3.27 6.18
CA MET A 87 -18.95 -2.94 5.09
C MET A 87 -20.31 -3.60 5.29
N ARG A 88 -20.35 -4.88 5.65
CA ARG A 88 -21.60 -5.59 5.94
C ARG A 88 -22.38 -4.94 7.07
N LEU A 89 -21.71 -4.57 8.16
CA LEU A 89 -22.32 -3.90 9.31
C LEU A 89 -22.81 -2.48 9.01
N LEU A 90 -22.07 -1.69 8.24
CA LEU A 90 -22.39 -0.28 7.96
C LEU A 90 -23.36 -0.09 6.79
N CYS A 91 -23.29 -0.97 5.78
CA CYS A 91 -24.15 -0.89 4.60
C CYS A 91 -25.45 -1.68 4.76
N GLY A 92 -25.64 -2.40 5.87
CA GLY A 92 -26.90 -3.07 6.19
C GLY A 92 -27.16 -4.35 5.41
N ASP A 93 -26.11 -5.05 4.96
CA ASP A 93 -26.24 -6.35 4.29
C ASP A 93 -26.57 -7.49 5.27
N ASP A 94 -26.63 -7.22 6.58
CA ASP A 94 -27.19 -8.14 7.58
C ASP A 94 -28.65 -7.82 7.85
N GLU A 95 -29.54 -8.75 7.45
CA GLU A 95 -30.99 -8.73 7.74
C GLU A 95 -31.34 -8.77 9.26
N ASN A 96 -30.34 -8.85 10.15
CA ASN A 96 -30.50 -9.00 11.60
C ASN A 96 -30.20 -7.72 12.41
N LEU A 97 -30.11 -6.55 11.78
CA LEU A 97 -29.94 -5.26 12.47
C LEU A 97 -31.27 -4.53 12.75
N GLY A 98 -32.40 -5.26 12.73
CA GLY A 98 -33.73 -4.79 13.09
C GLY A 98 -34.18 -5.28 14.47
#